data_AF-V5GX70-F1
#
_entry.id   AF-V5GX70-F1
#
_cell.length_a   1.000
_cell.length_b   1.000
_cell.length_c   1.000
_cell.angle_alpha   90.00
_cell.angle_beta   90.00
_cell.angle_gamma   90.00
#
_symmetry.space_group_name_H-M   'P 1'
#
loop_
_entity.id
_entity.type
_entity.pdbx_description
1 polymer ?
#
loop_
_entity_poly.entity_id
_entity_poly.type
_entity_poly.pdbx_seq_one_letter_code
_entity_poly.pdbx_strand_id
1 'polypeptide(L)'
;MLRLRVGLIIQVMVSELSRSIKCSANEASEYLLNMRPYEMKMLLRQILSGKEFVICHTCEGVAVQGSAMSKQAQQHTMRRNITSTKKSDESFDRQGQWIRRRRLDGALNRVPMGFYPKVWKLLERCVGLSIEGKVLSQHLTREMTSGELKFALEIEHVLNSIPQPEFRQLNVEAMMVLTLLAEHNVVTFINKVINVDELVRSAYKMFLEDQKRCKGDATLCCANDGDTTSKTNCNKVANICEHFYDSAPSGCYGTMTYLIKAVAQNVEDLPNTSLDCTIS
;
A
#
# COMPACT_ATOMS: atom_id res chain seq x y z
N MET A 1 -8.39 14.22 -17.19
CA MET A 1 -9.54 13.45 -16.66
C MET A 1 -8.97 12.30 -15.85
N LEU A 2 -9.26 12.22 -14.55
CA LEU A 2 -8.81 11.13 -13.69
C LEU A 2 -9.47 9.83 -14.16
N ARG A 3 -8.69 8.79 -14.46
CA ARG A 3 -9.20 7.53 -15.02
C ARG A 3 -9.56 6.59 -13.88
N LEU A 4 -10.85 6.35 -13.68
CA LEU A 4 -11.32 5.41 -12.67
C LEU A 4 -11.21 3.97 -13.19
N ARG A 5 -10.49 3.10 -12.47
CA ARG A 5 -10.33 1.67 -12.82
C ARG A 5 -11.48 0.86 -12.21
N VAL A 6 -12.68 1.02 -12.75
CA VAL A 6 -13.93 0.41 -12.22
C VAL A 6 -13.78 -1.10 -11.99
N GLY A 7 -13.10 -1.82 -12.88
CA GLY A 7 -12.85 -3.26 -12.71
C GLY A 7 -12.07 -3.61 -11.43
N LEU A 8 -11.04 -2.82 -11.08
CA LEU A 8 -10.30 -3.03 -9.82
C LEU A 8 -11.16 -2.70 -8.60
N ILE A 9 -12.04 -1.69 -8.69
CA ILE A 9 -12.96 -1.34 -7.61
C ILE A 9 -13.94 -2.49 -7.37
N ILE A 10 -14.50 -3.08 -8.42
CA ILE A 10 -15.38 -4.25 -8.33
C ILE A 10 -14.62 -5.43 -7.71
N GLN A 11 -13.40 -5.72 -8.15
CA GLN A 11 -12.57 -6.79 -7.56
C GLN A 11 -12.33 -6.59 -6.07
N VAL A 12 -12.10 -5.35 -5.64
CA VAL A 12 -11.95 -5.03 -4.22
C VAL A 12 -13.29 -5.20 -3.49
N MET A 13 -14.42 -4.76 -4.06
CA MET A 13 -15.75 -5.02 -3.47
C MET A 13 -16.01 -6.53 -3.28
N VAL A 14 -15.70 -7.35 -4.28
CA VAL A 14 -15.84 -8.82 -4.20
C VAL A 14 -14.92 -9.39 -3.11
N SER A 15 -13.66 -8.94 -3.05
CA SER A 15 -12.69 -9.41 -2.05
C SER A 15 -13.12 -9.06 -0.62
N GLU A 16 -13.63 -7.84 -0.42
CA GLU A 16 -14.19 -7.39 0.86
C GLU A 16 -15.40 -8.20 1.28
N LEU A 17 -16.27 -8.52 0.32
CA LEU A 17 -17.49 -9.25 0.57
C LEU A 17 -17.20 -10.73 0.88
N SER A 18 -16.30 -11.35 0.11
CA SER A 18 -15.79 -12.71 0.34
C SER A 18 -15.24 -12.88 1.74
N ARG A 19 -14.40 -11.94 2.20
CA ARG A 19 -13.82 -11.97 3.54
C ARG A 19 -14.87 -11.78 4.64
N SER A 20 -15.81 -10.88 4.40
CA SER A 20 -16.85 -10.54 5.38
C SER A 20 -17.88 -11.65 5.59
N ILE A 21 -18.30 -12.29 4.50
CA ILE A 21 -19.30 -13.36 4.50
C ILE A 21 -18.61 -14.74 4.65
N LYS A 22 -17.27 -14.77 4.62
CA LYS A 22 -16.45 -16.00 4.61
C LYS A 22 -16.85 -16.98 3.51
N CYS A 23 -17.11 -16.45 2.32
CA CYS A 23 -17.46 -17.23 1.13
C CYS A 23 -16.35 -17.16 0.08
N SER A 24 -16.41 -18.03 -0.92
CA SER A 24 -15.44 -18.01 -2.03
C SER A 24 -15.57 -16.73 -2.87
N ALA A 25 -14.53 -16.37 -3.62
CA ALA A 25 -14.56 -15.17 -4.48
C ALA A 25 -15.67 -15.24 -5.54
N ASN A 26 -15.99 -16.45 -6.04
CA ASN A 26 -17.05 -16.66 -7.02
C ASN A 26 -18.44 -16.42 -6.40
N GLU A 27 -18.72 -17.01 -5.24
CA GLU A 27 -19.98 -16.78 -4.50
C GLU A 27 -20.13 -15.30 -4.11
N ALA A 28 -19.04 -14.66 -3.68
CA ALA A 28 -19.05 -13.23 -3.37
C ALA A 28 -19.36 -12.37 -4.59
N SER A 29 -18.89 -12.76 -5.78
CA SER A 29 -19.20 -12.06 -7.03
C SER A 29 -20.68 -12.21 -7.41
N GLU A 30 -21.24 -13.40 -7.25
CA GLU A 30 -22.67 -13.65 -7.50
C GLU A 30 -23.54 -12.88 -6.49
N TYR A 31 -23.17 -12.89 -5.22
CA TYR A 31 -23.84 -12.11 -4.19
C TYR A 31 -23.80 -10.62 -4.53
N LEU A 32 -22.63 -10.09 -4.93
CA LEU A 32 -22.47 -8.70 -5.31
C LEU A 32 -23.42 -8.29 -6.45
N LEU A 33 -23.61 -9.17 -7.44
CA LEU A 33 -24.53 -8.96 -8.57
C LEU A 33 -26.00 -9.00 -8.16
N ASN A 34 -26.34 -9.75 -7.11
CA ASN A 34 -27.70 -9.92 -6.60
C ASN A 34 -28.06 -8.95 -5.45
N MET A 35 -27.12 -8.13 -4.97
CA MET A 35 -27.39 -7.15 -3.90
C MET A 35 -28.34 -6.05 -4.33
N ARG A 36 -29.09 -5.50 -3.36
CA ARG A 36 -29.94 -4.34 -3.61
C ARG A 36 -29.06 -3.11 -3.94
N PRO A 37 -29.51 -2.18 -4.81
CA PRO A 37 -28.72 -1.00 -5.16
C PRO A 37 -28.27 -0.16 -3.95
N TYR A 38 -29.07 -0.13 -2.89
CA TYR A 38 -28.71 0.55 -1.64
C TYR A 38 -27.53 -0.12 -0.92
N GLU A 39 -27.50 -1.45 -0.84
CA GLU A 39 -26.42 -2.21 -0.20
C GLU A 39 -25.12 -2.07 -0.98
N MET A 40 -25.19 -2.16 -2.31
CA MET A 40 -24.04 -1.92 -3.20
C MET A 40 -23.48 -0.50 -3.03
N LYS A 41 -24.36 0.51 -2.98
CA LYS A 41 -23.97 1.90 -2.71
C LYS A 41 -23.28 2.04 -1.35
N MET A 42 -23.81 1.37 -0.32
CA MET A 42 -23.24 1.41 1.02
C MET A 42 -21.86 0.75 1.07
N LEU A 43 -21.70 -0.43 0.48
CA LEU A 43 -20.41 -1.11 0.37
C LEU A 43 -19.38 -0.23 -0.36
N LEU A 44 -19.77 0.33 -1.51
CA LEU A 44 -18.91 1.21 -2.28
C LEU A 44 -18.52 2.45 -1.47
N ARG A 45 -19.48 3.09 -0.79
CA ARG A 45 -19.21 4.27 0.06
C ARG A 45 -18.20 3.96 1.16
N GLN A 46 -18.25 2.78 1.74
CA GLN A 46 -17.33 2.38 2.81
C GLN A 46 -15.91 2.15 2.28
N ILE A 47 -15.78 1.43 1.16
CA ILE A 47 -14.51 1.25 0.44
C ILE A 47 -13.91 2.61 0.03
N LEU A 48 -14.72 3.49 -0.56
CA LEU A 48 -14.32 4.83 -0.96
C LEU A 48 -14.05 5.77 0.23
N SER A 49 -14.55 5.46 1.42
CA SER A 49 -14.26 6.25 2.63
C SER A 49 -12.91 5.90 3.26
N GLY A 50 -12.32 4.74 2.94
CA GLY A 50 -11.03 4.30 3.51
C GLY A 50 -11.05 4.09 5.03
N LYS A 51 -12.24 4.09 5.65
CA LYS A 51 -12.41 3.73 7.06
C LYS A 51 -12.37 2.21 7.18
N GLU A 52 -11.83 1.70 8.29
CA GLU A 52 -12.02 0.29 8.61
C GLU A 52 -13.50 0.08 9.00
N PHE A 53 -14.12 -1.00 8.53
CA PHE A 53 -15.53 -1.28 8.78
C PHE A 53 -15.75 -2.78 8.93
N VAL A 54 -16.77 -3.13 9.71
CA VAL A 54 -17.19 -4.51 9.92
C VAL A 54 -18.50 -4.68 9.15
N ILE A 55 -18.54 -5.67 8.26
CA ILE A 55 -19.79 -6.09 7.63
C ILE A 55 -20.34 -7.23 8.49
N CYS A 56 -21.53 -7.05 9.08
CA CYS A 56 -22.22 -8.08 9.85
C CYS A 56 -23.42 -8.62 9.06
N HIS A 57 -23.57 -9.95 9.01
CA HIS A 57 -24.83 -10.56 8.58
C HIS A 57 -25.87 -10.41 9.69
N THR A 58 -27.02 -9.79 9.38
CA THR A 58 -28.21 -9.85 10.22
C THR A 58 -29.24 -10.77 9.57
N CYS A 59 -30.21 -11.22 10.36
CA CYS A 59 -31.32 -12.08 9.92
C CYS A 59 -32.23 -11.45 8.84
N GLU A 60 -32.04 -10.17 8.50
CA GLU A 60 -32.78 -9.43 7.47
C GLU A 60 -31.90 -8.94 6.30
N GLY A 61 -30.59 -9.22 6.30
CA GLY A 61 -29.66 -8.80 5.24
C GLY A 61 -28.24 -8.55 5.73
N VAL A 62 -27.40 -7.92 4.89
CA VAL A 62 -26.02 -7.55 5.24
C VAL A 62 -26.00 -6.11 5.80
N ALA A 63 -25.71 -5.97 7.09
CA ALA A 63 -25.58 -4.68 7.76
C ALA A 63 -24.11 -4.25 7.82
N VAL A 64 -23.78 -3.10 7.23
CA VAL A 64 -22.43 -2.54 7.25
C VAL A 64 -22.30 -1.51 8.38
N GLN A 65 -21.49 -1.81 9.40
CA GLN A 65 -21.20 -0.89 10.50
C GLN A 65 -19.77 -0.36 10.38
N GLY A 66 -19.62 0.97 10.41
CA GLY A 66 -18.29 1.60 10.44
C GLY A 66 -17.61 1.31 11.77
N SER A 67 -16.33 0.90 11.74
CA SER A 67 -15.55 0.81 12.97
C SER A 67 -15.12 2.22 13.36
N ALA A 68 -15.53 2.67 14.55
CA ALA A 68 -14.98 3.89 15.13
C ALA A 68 -13.56 3.57 15.61
N MET A 69 -12.54 4.00 14.87
CA MET A 69 -11.17 3.91 15.36
C MET A 69 -11.06 4.67 16.69
N SER A 70 -10.44 4.02 17.66
CA SER A 70 -10.05 4.55 18.96
C SER A 70 -9.40 5.92 18.81
N LYS A 71 -10.12 6.98 19.21
CA LYS A 71 -9.52 8.28 19.48
C LYS A 71 -8.88 8.23 20.86
N GLN A 72 -7.65 7.75 20.94
CA GLN A 72 -6.79 8.08 22.07
C GLN A 72 -6.28 9.52 21.88
N ALA A 73 -7.11 10.50 22.24
CA ALA A 73 -6.74 11.86 22.63
C ALA A 73 -8.01 12.69 22.84
N GLN A 74 -8.54 12.71 24.06
CA GLN A 74 -8.93 13.92 24.80
C GLN A 74 -9.63 13.54 26.09
N GLN A 75 -9.00 13.92 27.19
CA GLN A 75 -9.49 13.83 28.55
C GLN A 75 -10.74 14.70 28.76
N HIS A 76 -11.62 14.20 29.64
CA HIS A 76 -12.66 14.90 30.40
C HIS A 76 -13.86 15.50 29.63
N THR A 77 -15.01 14.81 29.65
CA THR A 77 -16.20 15.17 30.47
C THR A 77 -17.42 14.26 30.21
N MET A 78 -18.01 13.77 31.31
CA MET A 78 -19.40 13.38 31.58
C MET A 78 -20.13 12.26 30.78
N ARG A 79 -20.27 11.11 31.47
CA ARG A 79 -21.38 10.14 31.54
C ARG A 79 -22.44 10.13 30.42
N ARG A 80 -22.53 8.98 29.73
CA ARG A 80 -23.81 8.37 29.36
C ARG A 80 -23.73 6.84 29.51
N ASN A 81 -24.54 6.31 30.44
CA ASN A 81 -24.71 4.88 30.69
C ASN A 81 -25.44 4.25 29.50
N ILE A 82 -24.80 3.29 28.82
CA ILE A 82 -25.50 2.28 28.02
C ILE A 82 -24.91 0.92 28.40
N THR A 83 -25.83 0.02 28.71
CA THR A 83 -25.72 -1.29 29.32
C THR A 83 -24.74 -2.24 28.65
N SER A 84 -23.90 -2.86 29.47
CA SER A 84 -23.00 -3.96 29.17
C SER A 84 -23.72 -5.10 28.43
N THR A 85 -23.34 -5.33 27.17
CA THR A 85 -23.50 -6.61 26.50
C THR A 85 -22.14 -7.05 25.97
N LYS A 86 -21.68 -8.17 26.54
CA LYS A 86 -20.53 -9.02 26.22
C LYS A 86 -19.62 -8.51 25.10
N LYS A 87 -18.44 -8.00 25.48
CA LYS A 87 -17.25 -7.99 24.61
C LYS A 87 -16.88 -9.45 24.33
N SER A 88 -17.33 -9.99 23.22
CA SER A 88 -16.60 -11.06 22.54
C SER A 88 -15.31 -10.42 22.04
N ASP A 89 -14.21 -10.83 22.64
CA ASP A 89 -12.85 -10.54 22.20
C ASP A 89 -12.66 -11.22 20.84
N GLU A 90 -13.20 -10.61 19.78
CA GLU A 90 -12.88 -11.02 18.42
C GLU A 90 -11.46 -10.56 18.17
N SER A 91 -10.51 -11.49 18.34
CA SER A 91 -9.18 -11.39 17.76
C SER A 91 -9.34 -11.29 16.24
N PHE A 92 -9.60 -10.08 15.75
CA PHE A 92 -9.60 -9.80 14.32
C PHE A 92 -8.22 -10.21 13.80
N ASP A 93 -8.25 -11.20 12.92
CA ASP A 93 -7.08 -11.73 12.25
C ASP A 93 -6.37 -10.57 11.54
N ARG A 94 -5.26 -10.10 12.13
CA ARG A 94 -4.49 -8.94 11.63
C ARG A 94 -3.82 -9.24 10.29
N GLN A 95 -3.81 -10.52 9.89
CA GLN A 95 -3.30 -10.97 8.62
C GLN A 95 -4.14 -10.42 7.47
N GLY A 96 -3.48 -9.84 6.48
CA GLY A 96 -4.07 -9.29 5.27
C GLY A 96 -4.53 -7.83 5.38
N GLN A 97 -4.31 -7.14 6.51
CA GLN A 97 -4.77 -5.75 6.70
C GLN A 97 -4.03 -4.77 5.78
N TRP A 98 -2.72 -4.94 5.61
CA TRP A 98 -1.89 -4.00 4.87
C TRP A 98 -1.96 -4.24 3.37
N ILE A 99 -1.97 -5.51 2.95
CA ILE A 99 -2.19 -5.84 1.53
C ILE A 99 -3.57 -5.35 1.07
N ARG A 100 -4.60 -5.48 1.92
CA ARG A 100 -5.93 -4.92 1.66
C ARG A 100 -5.90 -3.41 1.46
N ARG A 101 -5.24 -2.67 2.37
CA ARG A 101 -5.11 -1.21 2.25
C ARG A 101 -4.40 -0.81 0.96
N ARG A 102 -3.31 -1.52 0.60
CA ARG A 102 -2.58 -1.30 -0.65
C ARG A 102 -3.42 -1.61 -1.89
N ARG A 103 -4.21 -2.69 -1.88
CA ARG A 103 -5.19 -3.01 -2.95
C ARG A 103 -6.21 -1.88 -3.14
N LEU A 104 -6.80 -1.42 -2.04
CA LEU A 104 -7.81 -0.35 -2.02
C LEU A 104 -7.24 0.95 -2.57
N ASP A 105 -6.15 1.44 -1.98
CA ASP A 105 -5.57 2.72 -2.36
C ASP A 105 -4.97 2.64 -3.78
N GLY A 106 -4.42 1.50 -4.15
CA GLY A 106 -3.92 1.20 -5.49
C GLY A 106 -5.00 1.25 -6.56
N ALA A 107 -6.16 0.63 -6.30
CA ALA A 107 -7.30 0.61 -7.20
C ALA A 107 -7.99 1.99 -7.35
N LEU A 108 -8.00 2.78 -6.26
CA LEU A 108 -8.63 4.10 -6.19
C LEU A 108 -7.71 5.26 -6.59
N ASN A 109 -6.53 4.96 -7.12
CA ASN A 109 -5.53 5.95 -7.47
C ASN A 109 -5.10 6.89 -6.34
N ARG A 110 -5.28 6.50 -5.08
CA ARG A 110 -4.95 7.34 -3.92
C ARG A 110 -3.44 7.44 -3.74
N VAL A 111 -3.02 8.63 -3.31
CA VAL A 111 -1.64 8.96 -2.96
C VAL A 111 -1.63 9.82 -1.69
N PRO A 112 -0.52 9.87 -0.94
CA PRO A 112 -0.41 10.74 0.23
C PRO A 112 -0.62 12.23 -0.08
N MET A 113 -0.96 13.00 0.94
CA MET A 113 -1.16 14.44 0.81
C MET A 113 0.13 15.13 0.36
N GLY A 114 0.01 16.02 -0.62
CA GLY A 114 1.16 16.74 -1.19
C GLY A 114 2.08 15.89 -2.06
N PHE A 115 1.68 14.66 -2.42
CA PHE A 115 2.48 13.75 -3.25
C PHE A 115 3.03 14.42 -4.52
N TYR A 116 2.17 15.00 -5.38
CA TYR A 116 2.62 15.57 -6.65
C TYR A 116 3.62 16.73 -6.46
N PRO A 117 3.35 17.75 -5.61
CA PRO A 117 4.35 18.78 -5.35
C PRO A 117 5.69 18.24 -4.83
N LYS A 118 5.68 17.19 -4.01
CA LYS A 118 6.90 16.55 -3.51
C LYS A 118 7.68 15.84 -4.61
N VAL A 119 6.98 15.11 -5.48
CA VAL A 119 7.58 14.43 -6.65
C VAL A 119 8.15 15.45 -7.63
N TRP A 120 7.50 16.59 -7.82
CA TRP A 120 8.03 17.69 -8.63
C TRP A 120 9.39 18.17 -8.10
N LYS A 121 9.50 18.43 -6.79
CA LYS A 121 10.78 18.80 -6.14
C LYS A 121 11.86 17.72 -6.25
N LEU A 122 11.45 16.45 -6.22
CA LEU A 122 12.35 15.33 -6.44
C LEU A 122 12.90 15.32 -7.87
N LEU A 123 12.05 15.53 -8.87
CA LEU A 123 12.45 15.57 -10.29
C LEU A 123 13.40 16.73 -10.58
N GLU A 124 13.34 17.85 -9.85
CA GLU A 124 14.35 18.90 -9.97
C GLU A 124 15.77 18.43 -9.60
N ARG A 125 15.89 17.36 -8.81
CA ARG A 125 17.13 16.86 -8.24
C ARG A 125 17.56 15.50 -8.77
N CYS A 126 16.95 14.99 -9.82
CA CYS A 126 17.42 13.79 -10.50
C CYS A 126 17.24 13.91 -12.00
N VAL A 127 17.92 13.06 -12.77
CA VAL A 127 17.74 13.01 -14.23
C VAL A 127 16.31 12.60 -14.60
N GLY A 128 15.73 11.70 -13.80
CA GLY A 128 14.35 11.28 -13.93
C GLY A 128 14.02 10.04 -13.08
N LEU A 129 12.76 9.65 -13.13
CA LEU A 129 12.24 8.44 -12.49
C LEU A 129 11.73 7.47 -13.56
N SER A 130 12.09 6.20 -13.48
CA SER A 130 11.57 5.16 -14.37
C SER A 130 10.62 4.23 -13.63
N ILE A 131 9.43 4.04 -14.20
CA ILE A 131 8.34 3.19 -13.67
C ILE A 131 7.72 2.44 -14.87
N GLU A 132 7.69 1.10 -14.80
CA GLU A 132 7.21 0.20 -15.86
C GLU A 132 7.77 0.57 -17.26
N GLY A 133 9.07 0.89 -17.31
CA GLY A 133 9.79 1.28 -18.53
C GLY A 133 9.47 2.68 -19.06
N LYS A 134 8.50 3.40 -18.49
CA LYS A 134 8.24 4.82 -18.78
C LYS A 134 9.15 5.70 -17.94
N VAL A 135 9.61 6.82 -18.49
CA VAL A 135 10.53 7.74 -17.81
C VAL A 135 9.86 9.10 -17.60
N LEU A 136 9.75 9.51 -16.34
CA LEU A 136 9.45 10.87 -15.92
C LEU A 136 10.76 11.67 -15.89
N SER A 137 11.00 12.47 -16.92
CA SER A 137 12.22 13.26 -17.03
C SER A 137 12.16 14.54 -16.21
N GLN A 138 13.33 15.03 -15.77
CA GLN A 138 13.49 16.37 -15.21
C GLN A 138 12.92 17.48 -16.10
N HIS A 139 12.85 17.31 -17.43
CA HIS A 139 12.27 18.30 -18.33
C HIS A 139 10.83 18.71 -17.96
N LEU A 140 10.06 17.82 -17.33
CA LEU A 140 8.70 18.10 -16.87
C LEU A 140 8.64 19.28 -15.88
N THR A 141 9.68 19.49 -15.06
CA THR A 141 9.71 20.59 -14.09
C THR A 141 10.00 21.95 -14.73
N ARG A 142 10.54 21.97 -15.95
CA ARG A 142 10.78 23.19 -16.73
C ARG A 142 9.54 23.66 -17.48
N GLU A 143 8.66 22.72 -17.84
CA GLU A 143 7.45 23.00 -18.61
C GLU A 143 6.20 23.21 -17.74
N MET A 144 6.20 22.68 -16.51
CA MET A 144 5.03 22.67 -15.62
C MET A 144 5.43 23.01 -14.18
N THR A 145 4.51 23.63 -13.44
CA THR A 145 4.70 23.91 -12.02
C THR A 145 4.18 22.79 -11.10
N SER A 146 4.69 22.74 -9.87
CA SER A 146 4.34 21.71 -8.87
C SER A 146 2.86 21.63 -8.50
N GLY A 147 2.10 22.72 -8.68
CA GLY A 147 0.67 22.82 -8.38
C GLY A 147 -0.26 22.61 -9.59
N GLU A 148 0.29 22.46 -10.80
CA GLU A 148 -0.50 22.30 -12.01
C GLU A 148 -1.12 20.91 -12.12
N LEU A 149 -2.39 20.87 -12.53
CA LEU A 149 -3.09 19.61 -12.79
C LEU A 149 -2.42 18.80 -13.91
N LYS A 150 -1.82 19.46 -14.90
CA LYS A 150 -1.14 18.80 -16.02
C LYS A 150 0.03 17.94 -15.53
N PHE A 151 0.83 18.44 -14.59
CA PHE A 151 1.91 17.69 -13.97
C PHE A 151 1.38 16.46 -13.22
N ALA A 152 0.35 16.65 -12.39
CA ALA A 152 -0.27 15.54 -11.65
C ALA A 152 -0.80 14.44 -12.57
N LEU A 153 -1.43 14.81 -13.69
CA LEU A 153 -1.94 13.86 -14.68
C LEU A 153 -0.82 13.07 -15.36
N GLU A 154 0.36 13.67 -15.56
CA GLU A 154 1.49 12.97 -16.18
C GLU A 154 2.09 11.92 -15.23
N ILE A 155 2.27 12.27 -13.96
CA ILE A 155 2.68 11.33 -12.91
C ILE A 155 1.64 10.20 -12.79
N GLU A 156 0.35 10.53 -12.78
CA GLU A 156 -0.71 9.54 -12.69
C GLU A 156 -0.75 8.64 -13.93
N HIS A 157 -0.53 9.18 -15.13
CA HIS A 157 -0.47 8.39 -16.37
C HIS A 157 0.63 7.32 -16.31
N VAL A 158 1.79 7.68 -15.76
CA VAL A 158 2.90 6.73 -15.55
C VAL A 158 2.54 5.71 -14.47
N LEU A 159 2.03 6.12 -13.30
CA LEU A 159 1.62 5.17 -12.25
C LEU A 159 0.48 4.25 -12.67
N ASN A 160 -0.40 4.69 -13.56
CA ASN A 160 -1.50 3.89 -14.12
C ASN A 160 -1.04 2.81 -15.10
N SER A 161 0.24 2.85 -15.55
CA SER A 161 0.80 1.76 -16.34
C SER A 161 1.02 0.49 -15.50
N ILE A 162 1.14 0.63 -14.18
CA ILE A 162 1.26 -0.50 -13.26
C ILE A 162 -0.09 -1.26 -13.22
N PRO A 163 -0.12 -2.56 -13.59
CA PRO A 163 -1.36 -3.33 -13.61
C PRO A 163 -1.91 -3.61 -12.22
N GLN A 164 -1.02 -3.99 -11.29
CA GLN A 164 -1.39 -4.51 -9.98
C GLN A 164 -1.45 -3.39 -8.92
N PRO A 165 -2.59 -3.20 -8.23
CA PRO A 165 -2.78 -2.06 -7.32
C PRO A 165 -1.83 -2.05 -6.13
N GLU A 166 -1.44 -3.21 -5.62
CA GLU A 166 -0.53 -3.37 -4.47
C GLU A 166 0.89 -2.97 -4.82
N PHE A 167 1.35 -3.38 -6.01
CA PHE A 167 2.65 -2.97 -6.53
C PHE A 167 2.69 -1.48 -6.84
N ARG A 168 1.58 -0.94 -7.36
CA ARG A 168 1.42 0.51 -7.55
C ARG A 168 1.57 1.28 -6.24
N GLN A 169 0.98 0.80 -5.14
CA GLN A 169 1.15 1.46 -3.84
C GLN A 169 2.57 1.36 -3.28
N LEU A 170 3.25 0.22 -3.44
CA LEU A 170 4.67 0.16 -3.04
C LEU A 170 5.55 1.12 -3.85
N ASN A 171 5.25 1.34 -5.13
CA ASN A 171 5.92 2.36 -5.94
C ASN A 171 5.64 3.77 -5.43
N VAL A 172 4.39 4.08 -5.04
CA VAL A 172 4.04 5.36 -4.41
C VAL A 172 4.78 5.56 -3.08
N GLU A 173 4.83 4.52 -2.23
CA GLU A 173 5.59 4.52 -0.98
C GLU A 173 7.09 4.75 -1.24
N ALA A 174 7.68 4.08 -2.23
CA ALA A 174 9.08 4.24 -2.63
C ALA A 174 9.38 5.66 -3.13
N MET A 175 8.51 6.21 -3.98
CA MET A 175 8.62 7.60 -4.44
C MET A 175 8.55 8.57 -3.27
N MET A 176 7.66 8.33 -2.29
CA MET A 176 7.61 9.15 -1.08
C MET A 176 8.91 9.12 -0.29
N VAL A 177 9.56 7.96 -0.15
CA VAL A 177 10.89 7.89 0.47
C VAL A 177 11.92 8.70 -0.32
N LEU A 178 11.94 8.57 -1.65
CA LEU A 178 12.83 9.38 -2.50
C LEU A 178 12.60 10.88 -2.32
N THR A 179 11.35 11.33 -2.16
CA THR A 179 11.06 12.76 -1.94
C THR A 179 11.69 13.31 -0.67
N LEU A 180 11.92 12.47 0.35
CA LEU A 180 12.60 12.89 1.58
C LEU A 180 14.05 13.33 1.31
N LEU A 181 14.72 12.74 0.33
CA LEU A 181 16.07 13.15 -0.08
C LEU A 181 16.10 14.60 -0.57
N ALA A 182 15.08 14.99 -1.34
CA ALA A 182 14.93 16.34 -1.85
C ALA A 182 14.45 17.31 -0.78
N GLU A 183 13.51 16.91 0.09
CA GLU A 183 13.00 17.75 1.17
C GLU A 183 14.07 18.10 2.22
N HIS A 184 14.93 17.15 2.55
CA HIS A 184 15.97 17.32 3.57
C HIS A 184 17.35 17.70 3.02
N ASN A 185 17.46 18.00 1.73
CA ASN A 185 18.73 18.35 1.08
C ASN A 185 19.86 17.33 1.32
N VAL A 186 19.50 16.04 1.39
CA VAL A 186 20.48 14.97 1.62
C VAL A 186 21.46 14.86 0.44
N VAL A 187 20.96 15.12 -0.77
CA VAL A 187 21.75 15.09 -2.01
C VAL A 187 21.47 16.36 -2.81
N THR A 188 22.51 16.90 -3.45
CA THR A 188 22.44 18.08 -4.32
C THR A 188 21.78 17.75 -5.66
N PHE A 189 22.26 16.70 -6.34
CA PHE A 189 21.69 16.19 -7.58
C PHE A 189 22.04 14.71 -7.81
N ILE A 190 21.06 13.89 -8.17
CA ILE A 190 21.22 12.48 -8.50
C ILE A 190 21.41 12.34 -10.01
N ASN A 191 22.65 12.11 -10.44
CA ASN A 191 23.01 12.04 -11.86
C ASN A 191 22.67 10.70 -12.54
N LYS A 192 21.48 10.16 -12.27
CA LYS A 192 20.95 8.97 -12.94
C LYS A 192 19.43 8.93 -12.96
N VAL A 193 18.88 8.13 -13.87
CA VAL A 193 17.45 7.78 -13.87
C VAL A 193 17.23 6.72 -12.79
N ILE A 194 16.37 7.01 -11.82
CA ILE A 194 16.09 6.10 -10.70
C ILE A 194 14.98 5.15 -11.13
N ASN A 195 15.27 3.85 -11.20
CA ASN A 195 14.27 2.82 -11.47
C ASN A 195 13.52 2.49 -10.18
N VAL A 196 12.27 2.94 -10.07
CA VAL A 196 11.46 2.77 -8.85
C VAL A 196 11.04 1.31 -8.68
N ASP A 197 10.78 0.60 -9.78
CA ASP A 197 10.40 -0.82 -9.72
C ASP A 197 11.53 -1.68 -9.13
N GLU A 198 12.77 -1.45 -9.59
CA GLU A 198 13.93 -2.18 -9.08
C GLU A 198 14.24 -1.81 -7.63
N LEU A 199 13.96 -0.56 -7.23
CA LEU A 199 14.08 -0.15 -5.83
C LEU A 199 13.13 -0.96 -4.94
N VAL A 200 11.86 -1.11 -5.33
CA VAL A 200 10.89 -1.94 -4.60
C VAL A 200 11.34 -3.41 -4.58
N ARG A 201 11.86 -3.93 -5.70
CA ARG A 201 12.39 -5.31 -5.75
C ARG A 201 13.64 -5.50 -4.89
N SER A 202 14.51 -4.50 -4.81
CA SER A 202 15.69 -4.50 -3.94
C SER A 202 15.28 -4.53 -2.47
N ALA A 203 14.32 -3.68 -2.08
CA ALA A 203 13.72 -3.70 -0.75
C ALA A 203 13.13 -5.07 -0.41
N TYR A 204 12.42 -5.68 -1.36
CA TYR A 204 11.88 -7.03 -1.20
C TYR A 204 12.96 -8.11 -1.04
N LYS A 205 14.08 -8.02 -1.78
CA LYS A 205 15.22 -8.94 -1.61
C LYS A 205 15.80 -8.86 -0.19
N MET A 206 16.02 -7.65 0.32
CA MET A 206 16.49 -7.45 1.71
C MET A 206 15.50 -7.99 2.74
N PHE A 207 14.19 -7.79 2.51
CA PHE A 207 13.16 -8.37 3.36
C PHE A 207 13.26 -9.91 3.39
N LEU A 208 13.41 -10.58 2.25
CA LEU A 208 13.54 -12.04 2.22
C LEU A 208 14.79 -12.52 2.98
N GLU A 209 15.92 -11.82 2.86
CA GLU A 209 17.12 -12.15 3.61
C GLU A 209 16.90 -12.05 5.13
N ASP A 210 16.26 -10.98 5.59
CA ASP A 210 15.94 -10.82 7.01
C ASP A 210 14.95 -11.88 7.48
N GLN A 211 13.93 -12.19 6.69
CA GLN A 211 12.96 -13.24 6.98
C GLN A 211 13.62 -14.62 7.14
N LYS A 212 14.65 -14.93 6.36
CA LYS A 212 15.47 -16.14 6.54
C LYS A 212 16.19 -16.14 7.88
N ARG A 213 16.86 -15.02 8.21
CA ARG A 213 17.64 -14.88 9.44
C ARG A 213 16.77 -14.99 10.69
N CYS A 214 15.60 -14.35 10.68
CA CYS A 214 14.68 -14.32 11.83
C CYS A 214 13.64 -15.44 11.84
N LYS A 215 13.64 -16.34 10.83
CA LYS A 215 12.61 -17.37 10.63
C LYS A 215 11.18 -16.79 10.61
N GLY A 216 10.99 -15.68 9.90
CA GLY A 216 9.71 -14.99 9.79
C GLY A 216 8.71 -15.69 8.85
N ASP A 217 7.49 -15.16 8.77
CA ASP A 217 6.37 -15.77 8.03
C ASP A 217 6.67 -16.03 6.55
N ALA A 218 7.53 -15.22 5.92
CA ALA A 218 7.88 -15.45 4.52
C ALA A 218 8.63 -16.77 4.30
N THR A 219 9.23 -17.37 5.35
CA THR A 219 9.87 -18.69 5.27
C THR A 219 8.88 -19.81 4.98
N LEU A 220 7.58 -19.59 5.26
CA LEU A 220 6.50 -20.52 4.93
C LEU A 220 6.32 -20.72 3.42
N CYS A 221 6.93 -19.90 2.58
CA CYS A 221 6.76 -19.98 1.13
C CYS A 221 7.94 -19.46 0.30
N CYS A 222 8.31 -18.19 0.48
CA CYS A 222 9.14 -17.43 -0.46
C CYS A 222 10.58 -17.23 0.05
N ALA A 223 10.81 -17.38 1.35
CA ALA A 223 12.11 -17.27 2.02
C ALA A 223 12.64 -18.63 2.53
N ASN A 224 12.25 -19.76 1.90
CA ASN A 224 12.75 -21.08 2.29
C ASN A 224 14.16 -21.34 1.72
N ASP A 225 14.95 -22.18 2.39
CA ASP A 225 16.34 -22.52 2.03
C ASP A 225 16.47 -23.68 1.02
N GLY A 226 15.38 -24.02 0.33
CA GLY A 226 15.43 -24.86 -0.86
C GLY A 226 14.98 -26.31 -0.69
N ASP A 227 14.31 -26.67 0.40
CA ASP A 227 13.73 -28.01 0.49
C ASP A 227 12.55 -28.14 -0.51
N THR A 228 12.77 -28.93 -1.56
CA THR A 228 12.04 -28.88 -2.84
C THR A 228 10.67 -29.58 -2.77
N THR A 229 10.32 -30.14 -1.62
CA THR A 229 9.18 -31.04 -1.38
C THR A 229 7.91 -30.33 -0.90
N SER A 230 7.98 -29.05 -0.53
CA SER A 230 6.80 -28.23 -0.21
C SER A 230 6.96 -26.83 -0.80
N LYS A 231 6.81 -26.71 -2.12
CA LYS A 231 6.46 -25.42 -2.73
C LYS A 231 5.00 -25.13 -2.38
N THR A 232 4.75 -24.68 -1.16
CA THR A 232 3.53 -23.92 -0.87
C THR A 232 3.42 -22.83 -1.94
N ASN A 233 2.32 -22.83 -2.70
CA ASN A 233 2.08 -21.87 -3.78
C ASN A 233 2.03 -20.45 -3.19
N CYS A 234 3.19 -19.81 -3.06
CA CYS A 234 3.33 -18.42 -2.66
C CYS A 234 2.58 -17.57 -3.70
N ASN A 235 1.51 -16.90 -3.30
CA ASN A 235 0.81 -15.99 -4.21
C ASN A 235 1.71 -14.79 -4.49
N LYS A 236 2.37 -14.81 -5.65
CA LYS A 236 3.30 -13.76 -6.08
C LYS A 236 2.59 -12.83 -7.03
N VAL A 237 2.63 -11.54 -6.71
CA VAL A 237 2.13 -10.46 -7.55
C VAL A 237 3.34 -9.60 -7.93
N ALA A 238 3.53 -9.31 -9.22
CA ALA A 238 4.72 -8.60 -9.72
C ALA A 238 6.06 -9.20 -9.22
N ASN A 239 6.12 -10.54 -9.08
CA ASN A 239 7.25 -11.31 -8.51
C ASN A 239 7.58 -11.03 -7.02
N ILE A 240 6.68 -10.35 -6.30
CA ILE A 240 6.79 -10.05 -4.88
C ILE A 240 5.79 -10.92 -4.10
N CYS A 241 6.22 -11.41 -2.95
CA CYS A 241 5.42 -12.25 -2.05
C CYS A 241 4.32 -11.45 -1.33
N GLU A 242 3.17 -12.08 -1.13
CA GLU A 242 2.07 -11.57 -0.30
C GLU A 242 2.52 -11.10 1.10
N HIS A 243 3.46 -11.79 1.77
CA HIS A 243 3.95 -11.37 3.09
C HIS A 243 4.62 -9.99 3.07
N PHE A 244 5.29 -9.61 1.98
CA PHE A 244 5.86 -8.26 1.88
C PHE A 244 4.76 -7.21 1.65
N TYR A 245 3.77 -7.53 0.82
CA TYR A 245 2.61 -6.68 0.62
C TYR A 245 1.73 -6.55 1.87
N ASP A 246 1.79 -7.51 2.78
CA ASP A 246 1.06 -7.45 4.05
C ASP A 246 1.93 -6.99 5.24
N SER A 247 3.21 -6.70 5.00
CA SER A 247 4.06 -6.10 6.03
C SER A 247 3.62 -4.65 6.30
N ALA A 248 3.59 -4.29 7.58
CA ALA A 248 3.26 -2.93 7.99
C ALA A 248 4.25 -1.91 7.38
N PRO A 249 3.84 -0.67 7.08
CA PRO A 249 4.76 0.36 6.62
C PRO A 249 5.85 0.67 7.65
N SER A 250 5.50 0.72 8.94
CA SER A 250 6.40 1.03 10.05
C SER A 250 6.89 -0.23 10.77
N GLY A 251 7.97 -0.07 11.55
CA GLY A 251 8.58 -1.13 12.35
C GLY A 251 9.92 -1.61 11.78
N CYS A 252 10.65 -2.40 12.56
CA CYS A 252 11.96 -2.94 12.17
C CYS A 252 11.91 -3.80 10.90
N TYR A 253 10.85 -4.60 10.73
CA TYR A 253 10.59 -5.40 9.52
C TYR A 253 9.51 -4.78 8.62
N GLY A 254 9.24 -3.48 8.77
CA GLY A 254 8.23 -2.77 7.97
C GLY A 254 8.72 -2.44 6.57
N THR A 255 7.80 -2.28 5.61
CA THR A 255 8.15 -2.02 4.20
C THR A 255 8.95 -0.73 4.03
N MET A 256 8.64 0.33 4.79
CA MET A 256 9.36 1.60 4.68
C MET A 256 10.84 1.46 5.09
N THR A 257 11.14 0.60 6.07
CA THR A 257 12.53 0.33 6.49
C THR A 257 13.33 -0.25 5.33
N TYR A 258 12.77 -1.22 4.61
CA TYR A 258 13.42 -1.80 3.44
C TYR A 258 13.49 -0.85 2.25
N LEU A 259 12.45 -0.03 2.02
CA LEU A 259 12.48 1.00 0.98
C LEU A 259 13.55 2.04 1.25
N ILE A 260 13.71 2.49 2.50
CA ILE A 260 14.78 3.40 2.91
C ILE A 260 16.15 2.76 2.70
N LYS A 261 16.34 1.50 3.12
CA LYS A 261 17.60 0.77 2.87
C LYS A 261 17.91 0.64 1.37
N ALA A 262 16.90 0.33 0.54
CA ALA A 262 17.05 0.23 -0.90
C ALA A 262 17.36 1.56 -1.57
N VAL A 263 16.73 2.66 -1.14
CA VAL A 263 17.06 4.03 -1.59
C VAL A 263 18.51 4.36 -1.24
N ALA A 264 18.93 4.10 0.00
CA ALA A 264 20.27 4.42 0.46
C ALA A 264 21.36 3.64 -0.29
N GLN A 265 21.11 2.37 -0.66
CA GLN A 265 22.04 1.62 -1.52
C GLN A 265 22.04 2.09 -2.98
N ASN A 266 20.91 2.62 -3.47
CA ASN A 266 20.80 3.09 -4.85
C ASN A 266 21.37 4.49 -5.04
N VAL A 267 21.53 5.30 -4.00
CA VAL A 267 22.04 6.67 -4.11
C VAL A 267 23.45 6.71 -3.55
N GLU A 268 24.43 6.58 -4.45
CA GLU A 268 25.87 6.45 -4.14
C GLU A 268 26.44 7.65 -3.36
N ASP A 269 25.79 8.80 -3.43
CA ASP A 269 26.21 10.04 -2.76
C ASP A 269 25.71 10.18 -1.31
N LEU A 270 25.06 9.17 -0.74
CA LEU A 270 24.70 9.22 0.68
C LEU A 270 25.96 9.04 1.55
N PRO A 271 26.16 9.86 2.59
CA PRO A 271 27.25 9.64 3.54
C PRO A 271 27.08 8.26 4.17
N ASN A 272 28.09 7.39 4.02
CA ASN A 272 28.13 6.02 4.55
C ASN A 272 27.66 5.98 6.01
N THR A 273 26.38 5.70 6.21
CA THR A 273 25.77 5.54 7.53
C THR A 273 25.38 4.07 7.62
N SER A 274 25.91 3.38 8.62
CA SER A 274 25.47 2.03 8.99
C SER A 274 23.95 2.07 9.22
N LEU A 275 23.17 1.49 8.29
CA LEU A 275 21.70 1.55 8.25
C LEU A 275 21.01 0.62 9.26
N ASP A 276 21.74 0.05 10.21
CA ASP A 276 21.19 -0.87 11.20
C ASP A 276 20.80 -0.13 12.49
N CYS A 277 19.73 0.65 12.40
CA CYS A 277 18.99 1.07 13.61
C CYS A 277 18.07 -0.08 14.05
N THR A 278 18.62 -1.13 14.63
CA THR A 278 17.85 -2.10 15.41
C THR A 278 17.51 -1.47 16.75
N ILE A 279 16.43 -0.69 16.81
CA ILE A 279 15.84 -0.32 18.10
C ILE A 279 15.21 -1.60 18.65
N SER A 280 15.89 -2.19 19.63
CA SER A 280 15.45 -3.34 20.43
C SER A 280 14.41 -2.91 21.45
#